data_AF-A0A1G6SJD4-F1
#
_entry.id   AF-A0A1G6SJD4-F1
#
_cell.length_a   1.000
_cell.length_b   1.000
_cell.length_c   1.000
_cell.angle_alpha   90.00
_cell.angle_beta   90.00
_cell.angle_gamma   90.00
#
_symmetry.space_group_name_H-M   'P 1'
#
loop_
_entity.id
_entity.type
_entity.pdbx_description
1 polymer ?
#
loop_
_entity_poly.entity_id
_entity_poly.type
_entity_poly.pdbx_seq_one_letter_code
_entity_poly.pdbx_strand_id
1 'polypeptide(L)'
;MNLLSYISEIISRLDRLEKKMDQMIQQNPKPVEQPMDLGPELEKPEKPHPPNKKVIDITNLWYNVFKSGGGEMILESGKTYSISSVKRQKINGKLKITSSGKEPANLWVGKENYTLYVDEGEDTVLFDLQNGAEVVIENINISQRPQRRDVQQMYLVDWFTSQQNENARWTAILKDIDTTKLGKYGGFGTGVVYGGINENHLALINYKHAGPSLLQIKNPYKNGIICLTMKDVFTDYEDNSLWAKRQHLTKGIINRSDNTLDLVADTDASCLYNHFFNVDKGANRSTICNIGRFTFMIDAIDAVINSRKIQLRPSPKAGEKVFIKSGRAFFKGKEPHVNDIFIIHGKSYTINEKLKTENNEWTNDFGNGDSPETTFSPQCKTEEELALEDGFYEIESYQSSFNLYDKEEPIYLVYKDDFNFKTKSDTKFGDHHVISARGATHIAYNHRDITIWADNVHLQGYYRESTKGEGISTGYNIVNSTGFDDEFSEKEITSKNPMPEKIRSLIH
;
A
#
# COMPACT_ATOMS: atom_id res chain seq x y z
N MET A 1 -64.10 23.03 -17.03
CA MET A 1 -63.66 21.63 -17.10
C MET A 1 -63.95 21.00 -15.74
N ASN A 2 -64.82 20.00 -15.63
CA ASN A 2 -65.16 19.43 -14.32
C ASN A 2 -64.02 18.52 -13.84
N LEU A 3 -63.87 18.35 -12.52
CA LEU A 3 -62.78 17.58 -11.92
C LEU A 3 -62.71 16.14 -12.47
N LEU A 4 -63.85 15.53 -12.79
CA LEU A 4 -63.93 14.18 -13.38
C LEU A 4 -63.36 14.14 -14.80
N SER A 5 -63.57 15.17 -15.61
CA SER A 5 -62.99 15.26 -16.96
C SER A 5 -61.46 15.42 -16.92
N TYR A 6 -60.95 16.15 -15.93
CA TYR A 6 -59.51 16.31 -15.73
C TYR A 6 -58.84 15.02 -15.24
N ILE A 7 -59.47 14.31 -14.30
CA ILE A 7 -58.99 13.00 -13.83
C ILE A 7 -59.02 11.98 -14.97
N SER A 8 -60.07 11.95 -15.78
CA SER A 8 -60.17 11.06 -16.94
C SER A 8 -59.07 11.34 -17.98
N GLU A 9 -58.68 12.60 -18.16
CA GLU A 9 -57.59 12.97 -19.07
C GLU A 9 -56.22 12.53 -18.53
N ILE A 10 -55.99 12.66 -17.21
CA ILE A 10 -54.76 12.17 -16.56
C ILE A 10 -54.63 10.65 -16.69
N ILE A 11 -55.70 9.91 -16.41
CA ILE A 11 -55.69 8.43 -16.53
C ILE A 11 -55.39 8.03 -17.98
N SER A 12 -56.03 8.67 -18.96
CA SER A 12 -55.76 8.36 -20.37
C SER A 12 -54.33 8.70 -20.80
N ARG A 13 -53.70 9.74 -20.21
CA ARG A 13 -52.28 10.05 -20.45
C ARG A 13 -51.35 9.01 -19.84
N LEU A 14 -51.65 8.53 -18.64
CA LEU A 14 -50.87 7.47 -17.98
C LEU A 14 -50.93 6.15 -18.77
N ASP A 15 -52.11 5.73 -19.21
CA ASP A 15 -52.28 4.53 -20.05
C ASP A 15 -51.49 4.63 -21.38
N ARG A 16 -51.42 5.83 -21.98
CA ARG A 16 -50.64 6.06 -23.20
C ARG A 16 -49.13 6.01 -22.93
N LEU A 17 -48.68 6.47 -21.77
CA LEU A 17 -47.26 6.42 -21.38
C LEU A 17 -46.83 4.98 -21.09
N GLU A 18 -47.65 4.22 -20.37
CA GLU A 18 -47.41 2.81 -20.07
C GLU A 18 -47.31 1.98 -21.35
N LYS A 19 -48.26 2.15 -22.29
CA LYS A 19 -48.19 1.51 -23.62
C LYS A 19 -46.97 1.90 -24.43
N LYS A 20 -46.51 3.14 -24.36
CA LYS A 20 -45.27 3.57 -25.04
C LYS A 20 -44.04 2.94 -24.41
N MET A 21 -44.01 2.81 -23.08
CA MET A 21 -42.92 2.18 -22.36
C MET A 21 -42.83 0.68 -22.68
N ASP A 22 -43.96 -0.01 -22.74
CA ASP A 22 -44.03 -1.42 -23.17
C ASP A 22 -43.57 -1.60 -24.61
N GLN A 23 -43.97 -0.69 -25.52
CA GLN A 23 -43.50 -0.70 -26.90
C GLN A 23 -41.98 -0.46 -27.00
N MET A 24 -41.42 0.43 -26.18
CA MET A 24 -39.96 0.66 -26.13
C MET A 24 -39.21 -0.56 -25.60
N ILE A 25 -39.76 -1.28 -24.61
CA ILE A 25 -39.21 -2.52 -24.09
C ILE A 25 -39.26 -3.64 -25.15
N GLN A 26 -40.32 -3.70 -25.95
CA GLN A 26 -40.46 -4.68 -27.02
C GLN A 26 -39.61 -4.35 -28.27
N GLN A 27 -39.33 -3.06 -28.53
CA GLN A 27 -38.55 -2.62 -29.69
C GLN A 27 -37.03 -2.58 -29.45
N ASN A 28 -36.58 -2.59 -28.19
CA ASN A 28 -35.19 -2.81 -27.81
C ASN A 28 -35.05 -4.19 -27.16
N PRO A 29 -35.02 -5.29 -27.94
CA PRO A 29 -34.57 -6.55 -27.37
C PRO A 29 -33.20 -6.32 -26.74
N LYS A 30 -33.04 -6.69 -25.47
CA LYS A 30 -31.73 -6.74 -24.82
C LYS A 30 -30.74 -7.34 -25.81
N PRO A 31 -29.56 -6.75 -26.03
CA PRO A 31 -28.54 -7.43 -26.81
C PRO A 31 -28.42 -8.82 -26.20
N VAL A 32 -28.68 -9.84 -27.01
CA VAL A 32 -28.24 -11.19 -26.69
C VAL A 32 -26.75 -11.03 -26.55
N GLU A 33 -26.24 -11.04 -25.31
CA GLU A 33 -24.83 -11.17 -25.04
C GLU A 33 -24.42 -12.46 -25.73
N GLN A 34 -23.90 -12.33 -26.96
CA GLN A 34 -23.13 -13.40 -27.54
C GLN A 34 -22.03 -13.67 -26.51
N PRO A 35 -21.87 -14.92 -26.04
CA PRO A 35 -20.72 -15.25 -25.22
C PRO A 35 -19.52 -14.77 -26.00
N MET A 36 -18.83 -13.80 -25.40
CA MET A 36 -17.60 -13.26 -25.93
C MET A 36 -16.71 -14.46 -26.24
N ASP A 37 -16.41 -14.67 -27.53
CA ASP A 37 -15.44 -15.67 -27.98
C ASP A 37 -14.09 -15.22 -27.45
N LEU A 38 -13.86 -15.57 -26.18
CA LEU A 38 -12.57 -15.58 -25.55
C LEU A 38 -11.81 -16.62 -26.34
N GLY A 39 -11.07 -16.18 -27.36
CA GLY A 39 -10.16 -17.00 -28.14
C GLY A 39 -9.34 -17.92 -27.23
N PRO A 40 -8.77 -19.00 -27.78
CA PRO A 40 -8.40 -20.23 -27.07
C PRO A 40 -7.96 -19.91 -25.64
N GLU A 41 -8.79 -20.36 -24.69
CA GLU A 41 -8.62 -20.22 -23.25
C GLU A 41 -7.12 -20.25 -22.96
N LEU A 42 -6.53 -19.06 -22.71
CA LEU A 42 -5.13 -18.95 -22.34
C LEU A 42 -4.98 -19.90 -21.17
N GLU A 43 -4.22 -20.97 -21.38
CA GLU A 43 -3.97 -21.99 -20.36
C GLU A 43 -3.75 -21.24 -19.07
N LYS A 44 -4.64 -21.45 -18.09
CA LYS A 44 -4.45 -20.93 -16.73
C LYS A 44 -3.00 -21.22 -16.42
N PRO A 45 -2.16 -20.22 -16.09
CA PRO A 45 -0.76 -20.46 -15.83
C PRO A 45 -0.71 -21.61 -14.85
N GLU A 46 -0.09 -22.72 -15.27
CA GLU A 46 0.08 -23.89 -14.41
C GLU A 46 0.50 -23.33 -13.06
N LYS A 47 -0.29 -23.65 -12.02
CA LYS A 47 0.15 -23.35 -10.66
C LYS A 47 1.59 -23.83 -10.60
N PRO A 48 2.58 -22.99 -10.25
CA PRO A 48 3.94 -23.47 -10.13
C PRO A 48 3.89 -24.54 -9.04
N HIS A 49 3.85 -25.79 -9.47
CA HIS A 49 4.01 -26.91 -8.59
C HIS A 49 5.42 -26.72 -8.05
N PRO A 50 5.62 -26.55 -6.73
CA PRO A 50 6.95 -26.61 -6.20
C PRO A 50 7.49 -27.94 -6.71
N PRO A 51 8.58 -27.94 -7.49
CA PRO A 51 9.12 -29.19 -7.97
C PRO A 51 9.29 -30.08 -6.73
N ASN A 52 8.98 -31.37 -6.84
CA ASN A 52 9.21 -32.41 -5.81
C ASN A 52 10.73 -32.58 -5.50
N LYS A 53 11.50 -31.49 -5.54
CA LYS A 53 12.87 -31.36 -5.09
C LYS A 53 12.83 -31.17 -3.58
N LYS A 54 13.53 -32.07 -2.88
CA LYS A 54 13.79 -31.96 -1.43
C LYS A 54 14.33 -30.56 -1.12
N VAL A 55 13.56 -29.77 -0.37
CA VAL A 55 14.00 -28.48 0.17
C VAL A 55 14.95 -28.73 1.33
N ILE A 56 16.12 -28.08 1.31
CA ILE A 56 17.14 -28.21 2.35
C ILE A 56 17.07 -26.98 3.25
N ASP A 57 16.65 -27.15 4.51
CA ASP A 57 16.70 -26.06 5.49
C ASP A 57 18.16 -25.79 5.89
N ILE A 58 18.62 -24.56 5.65
CA ILE A 58 19.98 -24.10 5.96
C ILE A 58 19.98 -22.97 7.00
N THR A 59 18.89 -22.73 7.71
CA THR A 59 18.73 -21.57 8.61
C THR A 59 19.86 -21.47 9.63
N ASN A 60 20.20 -22.56 10.32
CA ASN A 60 21.30 -22.56 11.28
C ASN A 60 22.67 -22.38 10.62
N LEU A 61 22.89 -23.00 9.45
CA LEU A 61 24.13 -22.87 8.71
C LEU A 61 24.32 -21.40 8.24
N TRP A 62 23.27 -20.81 7.69
CA TRP A 62 23.23 -19.41 7.25
C TRP A 62 23.67 -18.46 8.36
N TYR A 63 23.06 -18.56 9.53
CA TYR A 63 23.40 -17.66 10.64
C TYR A 63 24.77 -17.95 11.25
N ASN A 64 25.24 -19.20 11.23
CA ASN A 64 26.58 -19.51 11.69
C ASN A 64 27.67 -18.97 10.76
N VAL A 65 27.46 -19.04 9.43
CA VAL A 65 28.42 -18.57 8.43
C VAL A 65 28.62 -17.05 8.54
N PHE A 66 27.54 -16.28 8.76
CA PHE A 66 27.62 -14.81 8.73
C PHE A 66 27.69 -14.15 10.12
N LYS A 67 27.74 -14.93 11.21
CA LYS A 67 27.75 -14.44 12.59
C LYS A 67 28.87 -13.43 12.89
N SER A 68 30.03 -13.57 12.24
CA SER A 68 31.20 -12.71 12.42
C SER A 68 31.20 -11.46 11.55
N GLY A 69 30.12 -11.18 10.81
CA GLY A 69 29.98 -9.99 9.97
C GLY A 69 30.57 -10.09 8.56
N GLY A 70 30.86 -11.32 8.12
CA GLY A 70 31.31 -11.68 6.78
C GLY A 70 31.37 -13.20 6.67
N GLY A 71 31.62 -13.73 5.47
CA GLY A 71 31.68 -15.18 5.24
C GLY A 71 31.43 -15.56 3.78
N GLU A 72 31.67 -16.84 3.47
CA GLU A 72 31.40 -17.39 2.14
C GLU A 72 30.43 -18.57 2.24
N MET A 73 29.43 -18.58 1.38
CA MET A 73 28.48 -19.67 1.24
C MET A 73 28.39 -20.09 -0.24
N ILE A 74 28.74 -21.34 -0.52
CA ILE A 74 28.61 -21.95 -1.84
C ILE A 74 27.45 -22.94 -1.79
N LEU A 75 26.37 -22.62 -2.48
CA LEU A 75 25.18 -23.45 -2.60
C LEU A 75 25.32 -24.40 -3.79
N GLU A 76 24.85 -25.63 -3.67
CA GLU A 76 24.95 -26.58 -4.76
C GLU A 76 24.00 -26.21 -5.91
N SER A 77 24.54 -26.23 -7.13
CA SER A 77 23.83 -25.89 -8.37
C SER A 77 22.51 -26.64 -8.55
N GLY A 78 21.44 -25.90 -8.87
CA GLY A 78 20.10 -26.44 -9.14
C GLY A 78 19.32 -26.99 -7.93
N LYS A 79 19.90 -26.96 -6.72
CA LYS A 79 19.21 -27.35 -5.48
C LYS A 79 18.36 -26.22 -4.91
N THR A 80 17.39 -26.60 -4.09
CA THR A 80 16.50 -25.66 -3.40
C THR A 80 16.76 -25.69 -1.90
N TYR A 81 17.04 -24.52 -1.37
CA TYR A 81 17.33 -24.27 0.04
C TYR A 81 16.25 -23.40 0.65
N SER A 82 16.13 -23.44 1.98
CA SER A 82 15.29 -22.50 2.70
C SER A 82 15.92 -21.93 3.95
N ILE A 83 15.61 -20.66 4.21
CA ILE A 83 15.85 -19.95 5.46
C ILE A 83 14.47 -19.71 6.09
N SER A 84 14.13 -20.47 7.12
CA SER A 84 12.78 -20.56 7.67
C SER A 84 12.41 -19.44 8.63
N SER A 85 13.36 -18.59 9.01
CA SER A 85 13.12 -17.38 9.81
C SER A 85 14.16 -16.34 9.44
N VAL A 86 13.73 -15.10 9.18
CA VAL A 86 14.62 -13.97 8.85
C VAL A 86 15.11 -13.27 10.11
N LYS A 87 16.43 -13.24 10.28
CA LYS A 87 17.15 -12.50 11.32
C LYS A 87 18.27 -11.72 10.66
N ARG A 88 18.16 -10.41 10.67
CA ARG A 88 19.10 -9.48 10.06
C ARG A 88 20.52 -9.72 10.57
N GLN A 89 21.45 -9.92 9.65
CA GLN A 89 22.87 -10.09 9.96
C GLN A 89 23.63 -8.79 9.69
N LYS A 90 24.38 -8.30 10.67
CA LYS A 90 25.25 -7.14 10.50
C LYS A 90 26.48 -7.54 9.70
N ILE A 91 26.71 -6.92 8.56
CA ILE A 91 27.87 -7.20 7.71
C ILE A 91 28.84 -6.04 7.80
N ASN A 92 30.08 -6.30 8.20
CA ASN A 92 31.15 -5.30 8.34
C ASN A 92 32.45 -5.74 7.64
N GLY A 93 32.41 -6.83 6.89
CA GLY A 93 33.52 -7.35 6.09
C GLY A 93 33.05 -7.94 4.76
N LYS A 94 33.85 -8.84 4.20
CA LYS A 94 33.55 -9.50 2.92
C LYS A 94 32.50 -10.59 3.11
N LEU A 95 31.46 -10.56 2.29
CA LEU A 95 30.43 -11.59 2.23
C LEU A 95 30.26 -12.04 0.78
N LYS A 96 30.31 -13.35 0.55
CA LYS A 96 30.05 -13.95 -0.76
C LYS A 96 29.03 -15.08 -0.65
N ILE A 97 28.02 -15.05 -1.52
CA ILE A 97 27.06 -16.16 -1.68
C ILE A 97 26.97 -16.49 -3.15
N THR A 98 27.23 -17.75 -3.51
CA THR A 98 27.28 -18.18 -4.91
C THR A 98 26.72 -19.59 -5.08
N SER A 99 26.40 -19.96 -6.32
CA SER A 99 26.13 -21.34 -6.68
C SER A 99 27.38 -22.02 -7.25
N SER A 100 27.59 -23.30 -6.92
CA SER A 100 28.78 -24.08 -7.31
C SER A 100 28.89 -24.40 -8.81
N GLY A 101 27.86 -24.14 -9.61
CA GLY A 101 27.78 -24.54 -11.01
C GLY A 101 27.12 -23.49 -11.89
N LYS A 102 26.79 -23.87 -13.15
CA LYS A 102 26.18 -22.95 -14.12
C LYS A 102 24.69 -22.70 -13.85
N GLU A 103 23.99 -23.69 -13.30
CA GLU A 103 22.58 -23.52 -12.93
C GLU A 103 22.49 -22.81 -11.59
N PRO A 104 21.64 -21.77 -11.44
CA PRO A 104 21.47 -21.09 -10.17
C PRO A 104 21.02 -22.05 -9.06
N ALA A 105 21.46 -21.80 -7.84
CA ALA A 105 20.81 -22.37 -6.66
C ALA A 105 19.51 -21.61 -6.38
N ASN A 106 18.54 -22.27 -5.75
CA ASN A 106 17.25 -21.67 -5.41
C ASN A 106 17.17 -21.46 -3.90
N LEU A 107 16.74 -20.29 -3.46
CA LEU A 107 16.64 -19.92 -2.06
C LEU A 107 15.24 -19.38 -1.73
N TRP A 108 14.53 -20.07 -0.84
CA TRP A 108 13.30 -19.56 -0.23
C TRP A 108 13.58 -18.95 1.13
N VAL A 109 13.07 -17.75 1.36
CA VAL A 109 13.35 -16.99 2.58
C VAL A 109 12.06 -16.61 3.29
N GLY A 110 12.10 -16.67 4.62
CA GLY A 110 11.01 -16.31 5.51
C GLY A 110 10.00 -17.42 5.71
N LYS A 111 9.03 -17.16 6.59
CA LYS A 111 7.89 -18.04 6.82
C LYS A 111 6.89 -17.98 5.68
N GLU A 112 6.22 -19.10 5.45
CA GLU A 112 5.05 -19.15 4.57
C GLU A 112 3.86 -18.53 5.30
N ASN A 113 3.11 -17.65 4.63
CA ASN A 113 1.99 -16.90 5.23
C ASN A 113 2.39 -16.11 6.48
N TYR A 114 3.60 -15.54 6.47
CA TYR A 114 4.10 -14.73 7.57
C TYR A 114 3.17 -13.54 7.81
N THR A 115 2.85 -13.31 9.07
CA THR A 115 2.21 -12.07 9.50
C THR A 115 2.80 -11.60 10.81
N LEU A 116 3.23 -10.33 10.86
CA LEU A 116 3.87 -9.74 12.04
C LEU A 116 2.99 -9.74 13.31
N TYR A 117 1.70 -10.07 13.19
CA TYR A 117 0.73 -10.11 14.29
C TYR A 117 0.51 -11.50 14.88
N VAL A 118 0.78 -12.57 14.13
CA VAL A 118 0.69 -13.96 14.62
C VAL A 118 2.09 -14.55 14.82
N ASP A 119 3.02 -14.17 13.95
CA ASP A 119 4.38 -14.64 13.96
C ASP A 119 5.30 -13.66 14.68
N GLU A 120 5.96 -14.14 15.73
CA GLU A 120 7.01 -13.37 16.38
C GLU A 120 8.25 -13.23 15.47
N GLY A 121 8.75 -11.99 15.35
CA GLY A 121 10.18 -11.71 15.26
C GLY A 121 10.91 -12.05 13.96
N GLU A 122 10.31 -11.80 12.79
CA GLU A 122 11.09 -11.75 11.54
C GLU A 122 11.54 -10.32 11.23
N ASP A 123 12.83 -10.14 10.94
CA ASP A 123 13.31 -8.90 10.36
C ASP A 123 12.81 -8.77 8.91
N THR A 124 12.68 -7.54 8.40
CA THR A 124 12.28 -7.27 7.01
C THR A 124 13.47 -7.22 6.04
N VAL A 125 14.69 -7.47 6.51
CA VAL A 125 15.91 -7.41 5.69
C VAL A 125 16.88 -8.54 6.08
N LEU A 126 17.61 -9.07 5.11
CA LEU A 126 18.62 -10.12 5.37
C LEU A 126 19.91 -9.56 5.98
N PHE A 127 20.39 -8.43 5.46
CA PHE A 127 21.70 -7.88 5.81
C PHE A 127 21.63 -6.40 6.19
N ASP A 128 22.36 -6.04 7.24
CA ASP A 128 22.59 -4.66 7.68
C ASP A 128 24.02 -4.26 7.34
N LEU A 129 24.20 -3.51 6.26
CA LEU A 129 25.50 -3.09 5.74
C LEU A 129 26.12 -2.04 6.67
N GLN A 130 27.18 -2.43 7.37
CA GLN A 130 28.00 -1.56 8.22
C GLN A 130 29.20 -1.02 7.42
N ASN A 131 29.96 -0.13 8.07
CA ASN A 131 31.24 0.32 7.54
C ASN A 131 32.20 -0.86 7.29
N GLY A 132 32.76 -0.95 6.08
CA GLY A 132 33.66 -2.01 5.63
C GLY A 132 33.01 -3.16 4.87
N ALA A 133 31.68 -3.18 4.74
CA ALA A 133 30.97 -4.26 4.06
C ALA A 133 31.28 -4.32 2.55
N GLU A 134 31.64 -5.50 2.05
CA GLU A 134 31.79 -5.79 0.62
C GLU A 134 31.04 -7.09 0.31
N VAL A 135 29.83 -6.96 -0.23
CA VAL A 135 28.87 -8.04 -0.43
C VAL A 135 28.78 -8.38 -1.92
N VAL A 136 28.94 -9.66 -2.25
CA VAL A 136 28.69 -10.21 -3.60
C VAL A 136 27.76 -11.42 -3.49
N ILE A 137 26.59 -11.32 -4.09
CA ILE A 137 25.63 -12.42 -4.20
C ILE A 137 25.41 -12.68 -5.67
N GLU A 138 25.75 -13.88 -6.11
CA GLU A 138 25.77 -14.21 -7.54
C GLU A 138 25.11 -15.56 -7.84
N ASN A 139 24.45 -15.66 -8.99
CA ASN A 139 23.94 -16.92 -9.55
C ASN A 139 23.01 -17.69 -8.59
N ILE A 140 22.05 -16.98 -7.99
CA ILE A 140 21.06 -17.54 -7.06
C ILE A 140 19.69 -16.98 -7.44
N ASN A 141 18.70 -17.86 -7.60
CA ASN A 141 17.30 -17.45 -7.62
C ASN A 141 16.81 -17.34 -6.18
N ILE A 142 16.20 -16.21 -5.83
CA ILE A 142 15.64 -15.99 -4.50
C ILE A 142 14.18 -15.61 -4.61
N SER A 143 13.35 -16.11 -3.71
CA SER A 143 11.99 -15.60 -3.52
C SER A 143 11.57 -15.79 -2.08
N GLN A 144 10.55 -15.06 -1.67
CA GLN A 144 9.86 -15.37 -0.43
C GLN A 144 9.16 -16.72 -0.56
N ARG A 145 8.87 -17.37 0.57
CA ARG A 145 7.91 -18.47 0.57
C ARG A 145 6.53 -17.97 0.14
N PRO A 146 5.64 -18.85 -0.36
CA PRO A 146 4.27 -18.45 -0.71
C PRO A 146 3.58 -17.66 0.41
N GLN A 147 3.00 -16.52 0.05
CA GLN A 147 2.23 -15.69 0.96
C GLN A 147 0.76 -15.68 0.54
N ARG A 148 -0.15 -15.74 1.52
CA ARG A 148 -1.57 -15.47 1.32
C ARG A 148 -1.75 -14.01 0.90
N ARG A 149 -2.22 -13.80 -0.34
CA ARG A 149 -2.42 -12.46 -0.92
C ARG A 149 -3.60 -11.69 -0.29
N ASP A 150 -4.42 -12.37 0.50
CA ASP A 150 -5.66 -11.90 1.10
C ASP A 150 -5.56 -11.51 2.58
N VAL A 151 -4.41 -11.71 3.22
CA VAL A 151 -4.15 -11.28 4.59
C VAL A 151 -3.00 -10.28 4.61
N GLN A 152 -3.37 -9.02 4.88
CA GLN A 152 -2.51 -7.97 5.45
C GLN A 152 -1.30 -7.46 4.65
N GLN A 153 -0.67 -6.44 5.23
CA GLN A 153 0.46 -5.71 4.68
C GLN A 153 1.53 -6.66 4.16
N MET A 154 1.86 -6.53 2.88
CA MET A 154 2.89 -7.33 2.23
C MET A 154 4.15 -7.30 3.11
N TYR A 155 4.52 -8.45 3.65
CA TYR A 155 5.85 -8.65 4.18
C TYR A 155 6.81 -8.61 2.99
N LEU A 156 7.46 -7.47 2.80
CA LEU A 156 8.45 -7.28 1.74
C LEU A 156 9.81 -7.46 2.38
N VAL A 157 10.38 -8.64 2.21
CA VAL A 157 11.76 -8.88 2.61
C VAL A 157 12.68 -8.28 1.56
N ASP A 158 13.63 -7.47 2.04
CA ASP A 158 14.67 -6.91 1.21
C ASP A 158 16.02 -7.59 1.48
N TRP A 159 16.94 -7.42 0.53
CA TRP A 159 18.32 -7.82 0.71
C TRP A 159 19.01 -7.01 1.81
N PHE A 160 18.88 -5.68 1.78
CA PHE A 160 19.73 -4.79 2.53
C PHE A 160 18.96 -3.70 3.28
N THR A 161 19.44 -3.41 4.48
CA THR A 161 19.46 -2.03 4.99
C THR A 161 20.92 -1.62 5.11
N SER A 162 21.22 -0.33 5.21
CA SER A 162 22.56 0.12 5.62
C SER A 162 22.51 1.04 6.84
N GLN A 163 23.63 1.13 7.55
CA GLN A 163 23.77 2.07 8.66
C GLN A 163 23.58 3.51 8.17
N GLN A 164 22.73 4.28 8.86
CA GLN A 164 22.63 5.73 8.66
C GLN A 164 23.84 6.41 9.33
N ASN A 165 24.99 6.35 8.67
CA ASN A 165 26.25 6.93 9.11
C ASN A 165 27.01 7.53 7.91
N GLU A 166 27.32 8.82 7.97
CA GLU A 166 28.00 9.56 6.88
C GLU A 166 29.39 9.00 6.55
N ASN A 167 30.06 8.35 7.51
CA ASN A 167 31.40 7.80 7.35
C ASN A 167 31.39 6.33 6.91
N ALA A 168 30.21 5.68 6.86
CA ALA A 168 30.13 4.29 6.45
C ALA A 168 30.48 4.13 4.98
N ARG A 169 31.35 3.15 4.69
CA ARG A 169 31.69 2.68 3.36
C ARG A 169 31.21 1.26 3.16
N TRP A 170 30.44 0.99 2.13
CA TRP A 170 30.02 -0.35 1.75
C TRP A 170 29.84 -0.50 0.24
N THR A 171 29.90 -1.74 -0.23
CA THR A 171 29.59 -2.12 -1.61
C THR A 171 28.75 -3.39 -1.60
N ALA A 172 27.66 -3.41 -2.36
CA ALA A 172 26.79 -4.57 -2.51
C ALA A 172 26.52 -4.84 -3.99
N ILE A 173 26.71 -6.09 -4.42
CA ILE A 173 26.51 -6.54 -5.80
C ILE A 173 25.57 -7.73 -5.79
N LEU A 174 24.47 -7.61 -6.53
CA LEU A 174 23.54 -8.68 -6.84
C LEU A 174 23.66 -9.00 -8.34
N LYS A 175 24.09 -10.22 -8.67
CA LYS A 175 24.43 -10.61 -10.04
C LYS A 175 23.79 -11.93 -10.45
N ASP A 176 23.24 -12.01 -11.66
CA ASP A 176 22.63 -13.25 -12.19
C ASP A 176 21.54 -13.80 -11.24
N ILE A 177 20.62 -12.93 -10.83
CA ILE A 177 19.54 -13.25 -9.88
C ILE A 177 18.19 -13.11 -10.58
N ASP A 178 17.36 -14.13 -10.47
CA ASP A 178 16.00 -14.12 -11.01
C ASP A 178 14.99 -14.46 -9.90
N THR A 179 14.28 -13.43 -9.44
CA THR A 179 13.24 -13.59 -8.40
C THR A 179 11.92 -14.13 -8.96
N THR A 180 11.78 -14.20 -10.28
CA THR A 180 10.55 -14.68 -10.95
C THR A 180 10.49 -16.21 -10.99
N LYS A 181 11.65 -16.89 -10.92
CA LYS A 181 11.79 -18.35 -11.11
C LYS A 181 11.11 -19.20 -10.05
N LEU A 182 11.02 -18.70 -8.82
CA LEU A 182 10.52 -19.45 -7.67
C LEU A 182 9.06 -19.13 -7.32
N GLY A 183 8.40 -18.35 -8.18
CA GLY A 183 7.04 -17.88 -8.05
C GLY A 183 6.98 -16.40 -7.69
N LYS A 184 5.97 -15.74 -8.24
CA LYS A 184 5.61 -14.36 -7.89
C LYS A 184 4.87 -14.45 -6.57
N TYR A 185 5.58 -14.25 -5.46
CA TYR A 185 5.03 -14.26 -4.08
C TYR A 185 5.41 -13.00 -3.29
N GLY A 186 5.78 -11.92 -3.99
CA GLY A 186 6.45 -10.77 -3.40
C GLY A 186 7.95 -10.88 -3.65
N GLY A 187 8.44 -10.13 -4.62
CA GLY A 187 9.86 -10.12 -4.97
C GLY A 187 10.71 -9.57 -3.84
N PHE A 188 11.99 -9.95 -3.85
CA PHE A 188 12.99 -9.37 -2.98
C PHE A 188 13.43 -8.02 -3.53
N GLY A 189 13.08 -6.94 -2.83
CA GLY A 189 13.64 -5.62 -3.09
C GLY A 189 15.09 -5.56 -2.60
N THR A 190 15.81 -4.53 -3.01
CA THR A 190 17.16 -4.28 -2.49
C THR A 190 17.12 -3.66 -1.10
N GLY A 191 16.01 -3.00 -0.76
CA GLY A 191 15.77 -2.31 0.51
C GLY A 191 16.34 -0.90 0.61
N VAL A 192 16.50 -0.42 1.84
CA VAL A 192 16.81 0.98 2.15
C VAL A 192 18.29 1.17 2.43
N VAL A 193 18.98 1.87 1.54
CA VAL A 193 20.42 2.08 1.66
C VAL A 193 20.78 3.57 1.59
N TYR A 194 21.87 3.92 2.28
CA TYR A 194 22.29 5.29 2.53
C TYR A 194 23.67 5.59 1.90
N GLY A 195 23.78 6.76 1.25
CA GLY A 195 25.07 7.30 0.82
C GLY A 195 25.98 7.68 1.99
N GLY A 196 27.25 7.93 1.66
CA GLY A 196 28.28 8.29 2.62
C GLY A 196 29.38 9.11 1.95
N ILE A 197 30.14 9.86 2.75
CA ILE A 197 31.25 10.71 2.29
C ILE A 197 32.36 9.86 1.63
N ASN A 198 32.47 8.59 2.03
CA ASN A 198 33.44 7.63 1.51
C ASN A 198 32.96 6.83 0.29
N GLU A 199 31.85 7.25 -0.33
CA GLU A 199 31.20 6.63 -1.49
C GLU A 199 30.65 5.21 -1.21
N ASN A 200 29.35 5.03 -1.41
CA ASN A 200 28.68 3.73 -1.31
C ASN A 200 28.17 3.25 -2.66
N HIS A 201 28.15 1.93 -2.88
CA HIS A 201 27.78 1.36 -4.18
C HIS A 201 26.78 0.20 -4.04
N LEU A 202 25.71 0.26 -4.83
CA LEU A 202 24.78 -0.84 -5.05
C LEU A 202 24.78 -1.19 -6.55
N ALA A 203 24.97 -2.47 -6.88
CA ALA A 203 24.95 -2.94 -8.26
C ALA A 203 23.95 -4.09 -8.46
N LEU A 204 23.13 -3.98 -9.49
CA LEU A 204 22.22 -5.02 -10.00
C LEU A 204 22.65 -5.39 -11.42
N ILE A 205 23.05 -6.63 -11.65
CA ILE A 205 23.58 -7.08 -12.94
C ILE A 205 22.87 -8.37 -13.36
N ASN A 206 22.23 -8.38 -14.54
CA ASN A 206 21.38 -9.48 -14.99
C ASN A 206 20.35 -9.86 -13.90
N TYR A 207 19.58 -8.87 -13.46
CA TYR A 207 18.66 -8.99 -12.32
C TYR A 207 17.21 -8.93 -12.80
N LYS A 208 16.41 -9.94 -12.44
CA LYS A 208 14.98 -9.99 -12.74
C LYS A 208 14.14 -9.92 -11.46
N HIS A 209 13.28 -8.92 -11.37
CA HIS A 209 12.48 -8.62 -10.19
C HIS A 209 10.99 -8.86 -10.42
N ALA A 210 10.35 -9.70 -9.61
CA ALA A 210 8.89 -9.86 -9.57
C ALA A 210 8.36 -9.39 -8.22
N GLY A 211 8.21 -8.08 -8.02
CA GLY A 211 7.74 -7.51 -6.76
C GLY A 211 7.30 -6.06 -6.89
N PRO A 212 6.60 -5.53 -5.86
CA PRO A 212 6.02 -4.20 -5.90
C PRO A 212 7.01 -3.07 -5.61
N SER A 213 8.23 -3.40 -5.14
CA SER A 213 9.27 -2.46 -4.73
C SER A 213 10.65 -3.08 -4.96
N LEU A 214 11.45 -2.45 -5.81
CA LEU A 214 12.82 -2.87 -6.09
C LEU A 214 13.84 -2.01 -5.31
N LEU A 215 13.72 -0.68 -5.33
CA LEU A 215 14.78 0.22 -4.84
C LEU A 215 14.26 1.28 -3.86
N GLN A 216 15.03 1.53 -2.78
CA GLN A 216 14.84 2.70 -1.93
C GLN A 216 16.16 3.34 -1.49
N ILE A 217 16.74 4.21 -2.31
CA ILE A 217 18.07 4.79 -2.07
C ILE A 217 17.96 6.21 -1.50
N LYS A 218 18.67 6.47 -0.41
CA LYS A 218 18.70 7.77 0.27
C LYS A 218 20.12 8.31 0.32
N ASN A 219 20.28 9.62 0.14
CA ASN A 219 21.57 10.29 0.34
C ASN A 219 21.37 11.53 1.23
N PRO A 220 21.20 11.35 2.55
CA PRO A 220 20.78 12.44 3.43
C PRO A 220 21.94 13.36 3.86
N TYR A 221 23.19 13.05 3.48
CA TYR A 221 24.37 13.72 4.02
C TYR A 221 24.97 14.68 3.01
N LYS A 222 25.33 15.87 3.48
CA LYS A 222 26.15 16.81 2.73
C LYS A 222 27.44 16.15 2.27
N ASN A 223 27.75 16.24 0.97
CA ASN A 223 28.88 15.58 0.31
C ASN A 223 28.82 14.04 0.30
N GLY A 224 27.73 13.43 0.75
CA GLY A 224 27.53 11.99 0.64
C GLY A 224 27.39 11.59 -0.82
N ILE A 225 27.94 10.43 -1.18
CA ILE A 225 27.87 9.85 -2.52
C ILE A 225 27.31 8.44 -2.39
N ILE A 226 26.34 8.13 -3.26
CA ILE A 226 25.87 6.76 -3.50
C ILE A 226 25.68 6.53 -4.98
N CYS A 227 26.21 5.41 -5.47
CA CYS A 227 26.14 5.03 -6.87
C CYS A 227 25.32 3.76 -7.03
N LEU A 228 24.24 3.87 -7.80
CA LEU A 228 23.44 2.76 -8.29
C LEU A 228 23.93 2.36 -9.67
N THR A 229 24.37 1.12 -9.83
CA THR A 229 24.69 0.51 -11.12
C THR A 229 23.62 -0.52 -11.47
N MET A 230 22.99 -0.41 -12.62
CA MET A 230 22.04 -1.38 -13.14
C MET A 230 22.45 -1.79 -14.55
N LYS A 231 22.60 -3.10 -14.78
CA LYS A 231 22.91 -3.65 -16.09
C LYS A 231 22.01 -4.85 -16.36
N ASP A 232 21.32 -4.87 -17.49
CA ASP A 232 20.43 -5.98 -17.87
C ASP A 232 19.38 -6.26 -16.77
N VAL A 233 18.70 -5.21 -16.30
CA VAL A 233 17.71 -5.29 -15.21
C VAL A 233 16.30 -5.25 -15.76
N PHE A 234 15.45 -6.18 -15.35
CA PHE A 234 14.05 -6.24 -15.77
C PHE A 234 13.13 -6.37 -14.56
N THR A 235 12.13 -5.50 -14.46
CA THR A 235 11.04 -5.69 -13.49
C THR A 235 9.80 -6.22 -14.22
N ASP A 236 9.31 -7.36 -13.78
CA ASP A 236 8.05 -7.98 -14.22
C ASP A 236 6.95 -7.53 -13.25
N TYR A 237 6.34 -6.39 -13.58
CA TYR A 237 5.31 -5.79 -12.76
C TYR A 237 3.94 -6.29 -13.23
N GLU A 238 3.56 -7.47 -12.77
CA GLU A 238 2.19 -7.95 -12.93
C GLU A 238 1.19 -6.96 -12.32
N ASP A 239 -0.02 -6.93 -12.89
CA ASP A 239 -1.13 -6.09 -12.47
C ASP A 239 -1.20 -5.97 -10.93
N ASN A 240 -0.91 -4.76 -10.46
CA ASN A 240 -0.97 -4.38 -9.05
C ASN A 240 -2.27 -4.75 -8.35
N SER A 241 -3.37 -4.89 -9.10
CA SER A 241 -4.65 -5.35 -8.56
C SER A 241 -4.54 -6.72 -7.87
N LEU A 242 -3.55 -7.54 -8.25
CA LEU A 242 -3.25 -8.85 -7.68
C LEU A 242 -2.36 -8.80 -6.43
N TRP A 243 -1.55 -7.75 -6.27
CA TRP A 243 -0.50 -7.63 -5.25
C TRP A 243 -0.84 -6.67 -4.12
N ALA A 244 -1.53 -5.59 -4.45
CA ALA A 244 -1.89 -4.54 -3.55
C ALA A 244 -3.41 -4.42 -3.50
N LYS A 245 -4.15 -5.50 -3.21
CA LYS A 245 -5.54 -5.34 -2.76
C LYS A 245 -5.50 -4.31 -1.63
N ARG A 246 -6.19 -3.19 -1.83
CA ARG A 246 -6.28 -2.04 -0.90
C ARG A 246 -7.58 -2.06 -0.12
N GLN A 247 -8.43 -3.01 -0.50
CA GLN A 247 -9.77 -3.18 -0.02
C GLN A 247 -10.12 -4.67 0.04
N HIS A 248 -10.87 -5.05 1.05
CA HIS A 248 -11.45 -6.37 1.19
C HIS A 248 -12.97 -6.28 1.26
N LEU A 249 -13.62 -7.00 0.36
CA LEU A 249 -15.06 -7.21 0.41
C LEU A 249 -15.34 -8.34 1.40
N THR A 250 -16.14 -8.05 2.43
CA THR A 250 -16.59 -9.00 3.45
C THR A 250 -18.05 -8.74 3.79
N LYS A 251 -18.55 -9.41 4.82
CA LYS A 251 -19.85 -9.12 5.43
C LYS A 251 -19.70 -8.84 6.92
N GLY A 252 -20.58 -8.00 7.45
CA GLY A 252 -20.58 -7.71 8.88
C GLY A 252 -21.90 -7.17 9.40
N ILE A 253 -22.04 -7.17 10.72
CA ILE A 253 -23.21 -6.71 11.48
C ILE A 253 -22.76 -5.61 12.43
N ILE A 254 -23.43 -4.46 12.39
CA ILE A 254 -23.16 -3.39 13.37
C ILE A 254 -24.10 -3.55 14.56
N ASN A 255 -23.52 -3.82 15.72
CA ASN A 255 -24.23 -3.94 16.98
C ASN A 255 -24.63 -2.57 17.53
N ARG A 256 -25.92 -2.38 17.78
CA ARG A 256 -26.43 -1.11 18.33
C ARG A 256 -25.93 -0.79 19.74
N SER A 257 -25.76 -1.81 20.59
CA SER A 257 -25.49 -1.63 22.01
C SER A 257 -24.08 -1.09 22.31
N ASP A 258 -23.11 -1.44 21.49
CA ASP A 258 -21.68 -1.12 21.71
C ASP A 258 -21.03 -0.44 20.49
N ASN A 259 -21.78 -0.18 19.41
CA ASN A 259 -21.27 0.36 18.13
C ASN A 259 -20.09 -0.43 17.57
N THR A 260 -20.10 -1.74 17.76
CA THR A 260 -19.09 -2.63 17.18
C THR A 260 -19.58 -3.22 15.88
N LEU A 261 -18.66 -3.43 14.95
CA LEU A 261 -18.85 -4.18 13.73
C LEU A 261 -18.29 -5.59 13.92
N ASP A 262 -19.17 -6.59 13.91
CA ASP A 262 -18.81 -8.00 13.89
C ASP A 262 -18.71 -8.50 12.44
N LEU A 263 -17.58 -9.10 12.06
CA LEU A 263 -17.35 -9.68 10.74
C LEU A 263 -17.84 -11.14 10.71
N VAL A 264 -18.68 -11.50 9.74
CA VAL A 264 -19.40 -12.79 9.70
C VAL A 264 -18.82 -13.79 8.67
N ALA A 265 -17.94 -13.36 7.75
CA ALA A 265 -17.38 -14.19 6.67
C ALA A 265 -15.99 -14.77 7.01
N ASP A 266 -15.33 -15.50 6.09
CA ASP A 266 -13.97 -16.06 6.30
C ASP A 266 -12.86 -15.00 6.43
N THR A 267 -13.19 -13.72 6.28
CA THR A 267 -12.27 -12.57 6.32
C THR A 267 -12.15 -11.97 7.72
N ASP A 268 -10.92 -11.72 8.16
CA ASP A 268 -10.65 -11.07 9.44
C ASP A 268 -10.35 -9.56 9.31
N ALA A 269 -10.53 -8.84 10.42
CA ALA A 269 -10.15 -7.45 10.58
C ALA A 269 -8.62 -7.27 10.58
N SER A 270 -7.86 -8.37 10.53
CA SER A 270 -6.41 -8.30 10.52
C SER A 270 -5.98 -7.50 9.28
N CYS A 271 -6.64 -7.64 8.12
CA CYS A 271 -6.32 -6.90 6.90
C CYS A 271 -6.14 -5.37 7.06
N LEU A 272 -6.72 -4.75 8.08
CA LEU A 272 -6.58 -3.32 8.41
C LEU A 272 -5.20 -2.97 9.00
N TYR A 273 -4.58 -3.92 9.69
CA TYR A 273 -3.31 -3.74 10.36
C TYR A 273 -2.17 -3.59 9.35
N ASN A 274 -1.68 -2.35 9.25
CA ASN A 274 -0.54 -1.96 8.45
C ASN A 274 0.43 -1.10 9.30
N HIS A 275 1.65 -0.87 8.82
CA HIS A 275 2.72 -0.10 9.45
C HIS A 275 2.24 1.29 9.91
N PHE A 276 1.48 1.99 9.06
CA PHE A 276 0.91 3.30 9.36
C PHE A 276 -0.27 3.25 10.34
N PHE A 277 -0.96 2.10 10.43
CA PHE A 277 -2.04 1.86 11.40
C PHE A 277 -1.49 1.51 12.78
N ASN A 278 -0.31 0.87 12.85
CA ASN A 278 0.19 0.21 14.07
C ASN A 278 1.46 0.79 14.70
N VAL A 279 2.43 1.21 13.91
CA VAL A 279 3.76 1.61 14.40
C VAL A 279 3.82 3.12 14.60
N ASP A 280 3.35 3.86 13.60
CA ASP A 280 3.21 5.31 13.68
C ASP A 280 1.84 5.63 14.30
N LYS A 281 1.67 5.43 15.61
CA LYS A 281 0.48 5.89 16.35
C LYS A 281 0.23 7.35 15.97
N GLY A 282 -0.97 7.66 15.48
CA GLY A 282 -1.28 9.00 14.99
C GLY A 282 -0.96 9.24 13.50
N ALA A 283 -0.64 8.24 12.69
CA ALA A 283 -0.41 8.37 11.25
C ALA A 283 -1.30 7.46 10.39
N ASN A 284 -2.44 7.00 10.94
CA ASN A 284 -3.39 6.15 10.24
C ASN A 284 -4.15 6.90 9.14
N ARG A 285 -3.48 7.04 8.00
CA ARG A 285 -3.88 7.95 6.93
C ARG A 285 -5.11 7.50 6.14
N SER A 286 -5.56 6.24 6.26
CA SER A 286 -6.27 5.63 5.13
C SER A 286 -7.29 4.55 5.45
N THR A 287 -7.52 4.23 6.73
CA THR A 287 -8.33 3.06 7.08
C THR A 287 -9.80 3.43 7.28
N ILE A 288 -10.67 2.87 6.45
CA ILE A 288 -12.11 3.11 6.50
C ILE A 288 -12.89 1.81 6.33
N CYS A 289 -14.12 1.81 6.86
CA CYS A 289 -15.13 0.80 6.59
C CYS A 289 -16.26 1.47 5.81
N ASN A 290 -16.59 0.93 4.63
CA ASN A 290 -17.71 1.40 3.81
C ASN A 290 -18.83 0.35 3.77
N ILE A 291 -20.05 0.78 4.11
CA ILE A 291 -21.26 -0.04 4.15
C ILE A 291 -22.37 0.72 3.42
N GLY A 292 -22.76 0.22 2.24
CA GLY A 292 -23.69 0.92 1.36
C GLY A 292 -23.17 2.30 0.94
N ARG A 293 -23.77 3.36 1.48
CA ARG A 293 -23.34 4.76 1.28
C ARG A 293 -22.62 5.36 2.49
N PHE A 294 -22.47 4.60 3.57
CA PHE A 294 -21.95 5.06 4.85
C PHE A 294 -20.48 4.68 4.98
N THR A 295 -19.64 5.69 5.17
CA THR A 295 -18.21 5.48 5.46
C THR A 295 -17.94 5.77 6.93
N PHE A 296 -17.26 4.84 7.59
CA PHE A 296 -16.75 4.93 8.96
C PHE A 296 -15.24 5.07 8.93
N MET A 297 -14.69 6.02 9.69
CA MET A 297 -13.26 6.14 9.89
C MET A 297 -12.80 5.13 10.95
N ILE A 298 -11.76 4.36 10.65
CA ILE A 298 -11.12 3.45 11.61
C ILE A 298 -9.77 4.04 11.92
N ASP A 299 -9.67 4.93 12.91
CA ASP A 299 -8.50 5.80 13.05
C ASP A 299 -7.48 5.33 14.10
N ALA A 300 -7.81 4.36 14.95
CA ALA A 300 -6.95 3.96 16.06
C ALA A 300 -6.74 2.44 16.13
N ILE A 301 -5.56 2.01 16.57
CA ILE A 301 -5.18 0.58 16.64
C ILE A 301 -6.13 -0.23 17.54
N ASP A 302 -6.60 0.37 18.62
CA ASP A 302 -7.56 -0.16 19.57
C ASP A 302 -8.98 -0.26 19.00
N ALA A 303 -9.25 0.39 17.86
CA ALA A 303 -10.50 0.17 17.14
C ALA A 303 -10.59 -1.24 16.59
N VAL A 304 -9.47 -1.95 16.35
CA VAL A 304 -9.53 -3.39 16.03
C VAL A 304 -9.47 -4.18 17.33
N ILE A 305 -10.63 -4.57 17.85
CA ILE A 305 -10.79 -5.29 19.12
C ILE A 305 -10.20 -6.69 19.01
N ASN A 306 -10.48 -7.37 17.89
CA ASN A 306 -9.88 -8.67 17.53
C ASN A 306 -10.08 -8.94 16.02
N SER A 307 -9.65 -10.12 15.56
CA SER A 307 -9.75 -10.54 14.16
C SER A 307 -11.18 -10.54 13.59
N ARG A 308 -12.23 -10.48 14.41
CA ARG A 308 -13.62 -10.46 13.93
C ARG A 308 -14.40 -9.23 14.35
N LYS A 309 -13.79 -8.29 15.10
CA LYS A 309 -14.54 -7.23 15.76
C LYS A 309 -13.83 -5.89 15.68
N ILE A 310 -14.52 -4.88 15.17
CA ILE A 310 -14.01 -3.51 15.00
C ILE A 310 -14.93 -2.55 15.78
N GLN A 311 -14.37 -1.69 16.63
CA GLN A 311 -15.07 -0.57 17.22
C GLN A 311 -15.30 0.52 16.17
N LEU A 312 -16.56 0.84 15.89
CA LEU A 312 -16.90 2.01 15.08
C LEU A 312 -17.09 3.23 15.98
N ARG A 313 -16.82 4.41 15.42
CA ARG A 313 -17.18 5.67 16.06
C ARG A 313 -18.71 5.80 16.18
N PRO A 314 -19.22 6.28 17.32
CA PRO A 314 -20.65 6.51 17.46
C PRO A 314 -21.10 7.72 16.62
N SER A 315 -22.36 7.73 16.20
CA SER A 315 -22.98 8.93 15.63
C SER A 315 -22.99 10.09 16.65
N PRO A 316 -22.98 11.34 16.17
CA PRO A 316 -23.16 12.48 17.05
C PRO A 316 -24.51 12.47 17.78
N LYS A 317 -24.60 13.23 18.88
CA LYS A 317 -25.85 13.42 19.64
C LYS A 317 -25.99 14.85 20.16
N ALA A 318 -27.17 15.17 20.70
CA ALA A 318 -27.41 16.44 21.37
C ALA A 318 -26.43 16.65 22.54
N GLY A 319 -26.01 17.91 22.74
CA GLY A 319 -25.02 18.33 23.74
C GLY A 319 -23.57 18.15 23.31
N GLU A 320 -23.30 17.59 22.12
CA GLU A 320 -21.94 17.47 21.62
C GLU A 320 -21.44 18.76 20.98
N LYS A 321 -20.15 19.05 21.17
CA LYS A 321 -19.49 20.19 20.54
C LYS A 321 -19.04 19.83 19.13
N VAL A 322 -19.41 20.69 18.18
CA VAL A 322 -18.91 20.69 16.81
C VAL A 322 -18.12 21.96 16.58
N PHE A 323 -17.03 21.87 15.82
CA PHE A 323 -16.28 23.06 15.43
C PHE A 323 -16.72 23.48 14.03
N ILE A 324 -17.06 24.75 13.85
CA ILE A 324 -17.35 25.33 12.56
C ILE A 324 -16.11 26.11 12.10
N LYS A 325 -15.69 25.87 10.86
CA LYS A 325 -14.61 26.64 10.23
C LYS A 325 -14.81 26.74 8.73
N SER A 326 -14.76 27.97 8.22
CA SER A 326 -14.88 28.27 6.78
C SER A 326 -16.13 27.61 6.16
N GLY A 327 -17.26 27.71 6.86
CA GLY A 327 -18.55 27.17 6.41
C GLY A 327 -18.67 25.64 6.43
N ARG A 328 -17.83 24.94 7.21
CA ARG A 328 -17.84 23.48 7.36
C ARG A 328 -17.88 23.06 8.82
N ALA A 329 -18.51 21.92 9.08
CA ALA A 329 -18.64 21.34 10.41
C ALA A 329 -17.66 20.19 10.63
N PHE A 330 -16.94 20.19 11.75
CA PHE A 330 -15.91 19.21 12.09
C PHE A 330 -16.29 18.46 13.38
N PHE A 331 -16.32 17.13 13.30
CA PHE A 331 -16.82 16.26 14.36
C PHE A 331 -15.70 15.39 14.96
N LYS A 332 -15.12 15.76 16.11
CA LYS A 332 -14.04 14.97 16.72
C LYS A 332 -14.59 13.71 17.39
N GLY A 333 -14.05 12.53 17.03
CA GLY A 333 -14.38 11.25 17.69
C GLY A 333 -15.82 10.77 17.46
N LYS A 334 -16.54 11.36 16.51
CA LYS A 334 -17.91 11.00 16.11
C LYS A 334 -17.96 10.69 14.63
N GLU A 335 -18.93 9.89 14.22
CA GLU A 335 -19.13 9.52 12.82
C GLU A 335 -20.44 10.11 12.30
N PRO A 336 -20.44 11.37 11.84
CA PRO A 336 -21.57 11.88 11.08
C PRO A 336 -21.63 11.22 9.71
N HIS A 337 -22.81 11.13 9.12
CA HIS A 337 -23.02 10.65 7.76
C HIS A 337 -23.76 11.65 6.90
N VAL A 338 -23.66 11.47 5.58
CA VAL A 338 -24.44 12.28 4.65
C VAL A 338 -25.93 12.03 4.86
N ASN A 339 -26.76 13.05 4.70
CA ASN A 339 -28.18 13.13 5.06
C ASN A 339 -28.47 13.12 6.57
N ASP A 340 -27.46 13.10 7.43
CA ASP A 340 -27.69 13.37 8.85
C ASP A 340 -28.01 14.85 9.03
N ILE A 341 -28.85 15.14 10.02
CA ILE A 341 -29.33 16.49 10.30
C ILE A 341 -28.88 16.89 11.70
N PHE A 342 -28.30 18.07 11.83
CA PHE A 342 -27.99 18.67 13.14
C PHE A 342 -28.62 20.06 13.28
N ILE A 343 -28.92 20.44 14.52
CA ILE A 343 -29.53 21.75 14.84
C ILE A 343 -28.56 22.56 15.71
N ILE A 344 -28.30 23.81 15.31
CA ILE A 344 -27.53 24.80 16.07
C ILE A 344 -28.29 26.12 16.02
N HIS A 345 -28.52 26.75 17.17
CA HIS A 345 -29.26 28.00 17.32
C HIS A 345 -30.66 27.93 16.67
N GLY A 346 -31.36 26.81 16.87
CA GLY A 346 -32.67 26.55 16.27
C GLY A 346 -32.69 26.37 14.75
N LYS A 347 -31.55 26.46 14.06
CA LYS A 347 -31.44 26.25 12.61
C LYS A 347 -30.98 24.82 12.31
N SER A 348 -31.68 24.18 11.37
CA SER A 348 -31.39 22.82 10.90
C SER A 348 -30.38 22.85 9.74
N TYR A 349 -29.42 21.92 9.79
CA TYR A 349 -28.41 21.73 8.77
C TYR A 349 -28.33 20.26 8.36
N THR A 350 -28.66 19.96 7.11
CA THR A 350 -28.51 18.63 6.51
C THR A 350 -27.11 18.49 5.93
N ILE A 351 -26.37 17.44 6.29
CA ILE A 351 -25.06 17.12 5.71
C ILE A 351 -25.27 16.60 4.28
N ASN A 352 -24.61 17.18 3.27
CA ASN A 352 -24.66 16.70 1.88
C ASN A 352 -23.35 16.09 1.39
N GLU A 353 -22.27 16.33 2.11
CA GLU A 353 -20.94 15.86 1.76
C GLU A 353 -20.12 15.65 3.03
N LYS A 354 -19.41 14.54 3.08
CA LYS A 354 -18.46 14.21 4.14
C LYS A 354 -17.10 13.85 3.54
N LEU A 355 -16.07 14.39 4.16
CA LEU A 355 -14.66 14.22 3.82
C LEU A 355 -13.85 13.88 5.08
N LYS A 356 -12.60 13.47 4.84
CA LYS A 356 -11.57 13.31 5.87
C LYS A 356 -10.65 14.54 5.88
N THR A 357 -10.26 15.02 7.07
CA THR A 357 -9.19 16.01 7.24
C THR A 357 -8.23 15.58 8.34
N GLU A 358 -6.93 15.81 8.15
CA GLU A 358 -5.93 15.68 9.21
C GLU A 358 -6.30 16.60 10.37
N ASN A 359 -6.08 16.12 11.60
CA ASN A 359 -6.30 16.91 12.80
C ASN A 359 -5.25 18.02 12.90
N ASN A 360 -5.73 19.27 12.91
CA ASN A 360 -4.91 20.47 13.08
C ASN A 360 -4.83 20.88 14.56
N GLU A 361 -3.93 21.79 14.91
CA GLU A 361 -3.66 22.25 16.29
C GLU A 361 -4.92 22.64 17.10
N TRP A 362 -5.92 23.26 16.47
CA TRP A 362 -7.20 23.65 17.09
C TRP A 362 -8.13 22.49 17.45
N THR A 363 -7.85 21.26 16.99
CA THR A 363 -8.60 20.06 17.40
C THR A 363 -8.23 19.58 18.81
N ASN A 364 -7.15 20.10 19.38
CA ASN A 364 -6.76 19.85 20.78
C ASN A 364 -7.68 20.57 21.78
N ASP A 365 -8.37 21.63 21.35
CA ASP A 365 -9.26 22.44 22.18
C ASP A 365 -10.68 21.86 22.35
N PHE A 366 -10.95 20.67 21.80
CA PHE A 366 -12.20 19.93 22.03
C PHE A 366 -12.38 19.44 23.49
N GLY A 367 -11.38 19.66 24.37
CA GLY A 367 -11.56 19.58 25.83
C GLY A 367 -11.65 18.17 26.43
N ASN A 368 -11.38 17.11 25.68
CA ASN A 368 -11.37 15.74 26.20
C ASN A 368 -9.93 15.23 26.33
N GLY A 369 -9.43 15.21 27.56
CA GLY A 369 -8.06 14.79 27.92
C GLY A 369 -7.73 13.31 27.73
N ASP A 370 -8.66 12.47 27.25
CA ASP A 370 -8.46 11.01 27.18
C ASP A 370 -8.96 10.37 25.87
N SER A 371 -9.22 11.14 24.80
CA SER A 371 -9.43 10.49 23.50
C SER A 371 -8.07 9.96 23.03
N PRO A 372 -7.91 8.65 22.72
CA PRO A 372 -6.72 8.18 22.02
C PRO A 372 -6.53 9.08 20.81
N GLU A 373 -5.28 9.47 20.53
CA GLU A 373 -4.86 10.44 19.52
C GLU A 373 -5.56 10.18 18.17
N THR A 374 -6.80 10.67 18.03
CA THR A 374 -7.56 10.51 16.79
C THR A 374 -6.78 11.31 15.78
N THR A 375 -6.39 10.70 14.67
CA THR A 375 -5.56 11.39 13.68
C THR A 375 -6.39 12.28 12.75
N PHE A 376 -7.69 11.99 12.61
CA PHE A 376 -8.56 12.65 11.65
C PHE A 376 -9.93 12.99 12.24
N SER A 377 -10.55 14.02 11.68
CA SER A 377 -11.92 14.42 11.96
C SER A 377 -12.76 14.37 10.67
N PRO A 378 -13.99 13.84 10.72
CA PRO A 378 -14.99 14.07 9.68
C PRO A 378 -15.23 15.56 9.46
N GLN A 379 -15.03 15.99 8.22
CA GLN A 379 -15.33 17.34 7.75
C GLN A 379 -16.60 17.27 6.90
N CYS A 380 -17.63 17.97 7.33
CA CYS A 380 -18.95 17.94 6.71
C CYS A 380 -19.27 19.29 6.05
N LYS A 381 -19.81 19.22 4.84
CA LYS A 381 -20.52 20.32 4.20
C LYS A 381 -22.02 20.05 4.29
N THR A 382 -22.78 21.12 4.39
CA THR A 382 -24.23 21.09 4.52
C THR A 382 -24.90 21.58 3.23
N GLU A 383 -26.18 21.24 3.05
CA GLU A 383 -27.00 21.72 1.92
C GLU A 383 -27.14 23.24 1.95
N GLU A 384 -27.51 23.76 3.11
CA GLU A 384 -27.48 25.19 3.38
C GLU A 384 -26.10 25.62 3.84
N GLU A 385 -25.69 26.85 3.49
CA GLU A 385 -24.45 27.41 3.99
C GLU A 385 -24.47 27.53 5.52
N LEU A 386 -23.41 27.03 6.17
CA LEU A 386 -23.12 27.26 7.58
C LEU A 386 -22.64 28.70 7.76
N ALA A 387 -23.57 29.65 7.73
CA ALA A 387 -23.32 31.08 7.98
C ALA A 387 -23.13 31.36 9.49
N LEU A 388 -22.21 30.64 10.11
CA LEU A 388 -21.78 30.78 11.50
C LEU A 388 -20.32 31.24 11.50
N GLU A 389 -19.92 31.98 12.54
CA GLU A 389 -18.52 32.35 12.72
C GLU A 389 -17.66 31.11 13.00
N ASP A 390 -16.35 31.22 12.75
CA ASP A 390 -15.43 30.13 13.08
C ASP A 390 -15.38 29.95 14.61
N GLY A 391 -15.70 28.76 15.11
CA GLY A 391 -15.81 28.53 16.55
C GLY A 391 -16.47 27.21 16.95
N PHE A 392 -16.55 26.99 18.26
CA PHE A 392 -17.24 25.83 18.83
C PHE A 392 -18.73 26.12 19.05
N TYR A 393 -19.57 25.18 18.64
CA TYR A 393 -21.01 25.22 18.81
C TYR A 393 -21.51 23.93 19.43
N GLU A 394 -22.53 24.01 20.26
CA GLU A 394 -23.21 22.84 20.81
C GLU A 394 -24.36 22.41 19.91
N ILE A 395 -24.45 21.11 19.63
CA ILE A 395 -25.55 20.54 18.85
C ILE A 395 -26.78 20.42 19.75
N GLU A 396 -27.86 21.13 19.40
CA GLU A 396 -29.13 21.07 20.13
C GLU A 396 -29.88 19.76 19.86
N SER A 397 -29.79 19.27 18.63
CA SER A 397 -30.42 18.02 18.20
C SER A 397 -29.63 17.39 17.06
N TYR A 398 -29.62 16.05 17.01
CA TYR A 398 -29.00 15.28 15.96
C TYR A 398 -29.92 14.15 15.51
N GLN A 399 -30.12 14.04 14.19
CA GLN A 399 -30.89 12.97 13.57
C GLN A 399 -29.98 12.22 12.60
N SER A 400 -29.61 11.00 13.00
CA SER A 400 -28.81 10.12 12.15
C SER A 400 -29.67 9.50 11.05
N SER A 401 -29.17 9.51 9.83
CA SER A 401 -29.74 8.80 8.68
C SER A 401 -29.29 7.34 8.60
N PHE A 402 -28.40 6.91 9.50
CA PHE A 402 -27.88 5.55 9.57
C PHE A 402 -28.87 4.60 10.25
N ASN A 403 -29.32 3.57 9.54
CA ASN A 403 -30.32 2.61 10.02
C ASN A 403 -29.99 1.13 9.70
N LEU A 404 -28.69 0.82 9.62
CA LEU A 404 -28.20 -0.53 9.30
C LEU A 404 -27.78 -1.34 10.53
N TYR A 405 -28.13 -0.87 11.74
CA TYR A 405 -27.89 -1.63 12.96
C TYR A 405 -28.56 -3.00 12.91
N ASP A 406 -27.83 -3.99 13.41
CA ASP A 406 -28.28 -5.36 13.62
C ASP A 406 -28.64 -6.10 12.29
N LYS A 407 -28.08 -5.64 11.16
CA LYS A 407 -28.27 -6.22 9.81
C LYS A 407 -26.96 -6.76 9.20
N GLU A 408 -27.10 -7.94 8.59
CA GLU A 408 -26.24 -8.57 7.56
C GLU A 408 -25.91 -7.64 6.37
N GLU A 409 -24.82 -6.87 6.36
CA GLU A 409 -24.48 -6.00 5.21
C GLU A 409 -23.13 -6.36 4.55
N PRO A 410 -22.99 -6.18 3.23
CA PRO A 410 -21.69 -6.22 2.56
C PRO A 410 -20.85 -5.00 2.93
N ILE A 411 -19.55 -5.22 3.14
CA ILE A 411 -18.63 -4.23 3.70
C ILE A 411 -17.34 -4.21 2.90
N TYR A 412 -16.84 -3.01 2.60
CA TYR A 412 -15.47 -2.81 2.18
C TYR A 412 -14.62 -2.32 3.35
N LEU A 413 -13.64 -3.13 3.73
CA LEU A 413 -12.54 -2.73 4.60
C LEU A 413 -11.43 -2.18 3.71
N VAL A 414 -11.16 -0.88 3.76
CA VAL A 414 -10.12 -0.20 2.97
C VAL A 414 -9.00 0.21 3.91
N TYR A 415 -7.74 -0.04 3.54
CA TYR A 415 -6.61 0.01 4.48
C TYR A 415 -5.31 0.59 3.90
N LYS A 416 -5.34 1.26 2.74
CA LYS A 416 -4.16 1.94 2.15
C LYS A 416 -4.57 3.24 1.41
N ASP A 417 -3.77 4.30 1.55
CA ASP A 417 -3.75 5.58 0.80
C ASP A 417 -5.04 6.34 0.44
N ASP A 418 -6.17 6.19 1.13
CA ASP A 418 -7.34 7.08 0.91
C ASP A 418 -7.35 8.30 1.84
N PHE A 419 -6.47 9.24 1.52
CA PHE A 419 -6.34 10.52 2.23
C PHE A 419 -7.52 11.47 2.00
N ASN A 420 -8.32 11.26 0.96
CA ASN A 420 -9.26 12.26 0.45
C ASN A 420 -10.65 11.67 0.17
N PHE A 421 -11.03 10.63 0.92
CA PHE A 421 -12.32 9.99 0.67
C PHE A 421 -13.43 11.02 0.71
N LYS A 422 -14.38 10.86 -0.21
CA LYS A 422 -15.51 11.77 -0.34
C LYS A 422 -16.80 11.00 -0.49
N THR A 423 -17.74 11.25 0.42
CA THR A 423 -19.08 10.67 0.38
C THR A 423 -20.13 11.76 0.18
N LYS A 424 -21.19 11.43 -0.55
CA LYS A 424 -22.38 12.23 -0.86
C LYS A 424 -23.63 11.35 -0.78
N SER A 425 -24.81 11.95 -0.90
CA SER A 425 -26.08 11.24 -0.78
C SER A 425 -26.27 10.17 -1.86
N ASP A 426 -25.64 10.36 -3.02
CA ASP A 426 -25.65 9.49 -4.19
C ASP A 426 -24.44 8.53 -4.25
N THR A 427 -23.54 8.58 -3.27
CA THR A 427 -22.40 7.66 -3.22
C THR A 427 -22.87 6.22 -3.15
N LYS A 428 -22.33 5.40 -4.03
CA LYS A 428 -22.60 3.97 -4.11
C LYS A 428 -21.43 3.16 -3.59
N PHE A 429 -21.76 1.93 -3.25
CA PHE A 429 -20.78 0.90 -2.98
C PHE A 429 -19.86 0.72 -4.19
N GLY A 430 -18.54 0.73 -3.98
CA GLY A 430 -17.58 0.62 -5.09
C GLY A 430 -17.17 1.95 -5.72
N ASP A 431 -17.67 3.11 -5.25
CA ASP A 431 -17.33 4.40 -5.84
C ASP A 431 -15.85 4.74 -5.68
N HIS A 432 -15.22 5.10 -6.80
CA HIS A 432 -13.81 5.45 -6.87
C HIS A 432 -13.42 6.58 -5.91
N HIS A 433 -14.31 7.54 -5.61
CA HIS A 433 -14.03 8.62 -4.66
C HIS A 433 -13.91 8.17 -3.19
N VAL A 434 -14.34 6.95 -2.87
CA VAL A 434 -14.25 6.34 -1.53
C VAL A 434 -13.20 5.23 -1.50
N ILE A 435 -12.67 4.85 -2.67
CA ILE A 435 -11.82 3.68 -2.86
C ILE A 435 -10.49 4.09 -3.54
N SER A 436 -10.33 5.36 -3.90
CA SER A 436 -9.11 5.88 -4.53
C SER A 436 -8.02 6.04 -3.48
N ALA A 437 -7.50 4.89 -3.06
CA ALA A 437 -6.16 4.82 -2.56
C ALA A 437 -5.23 5.26 -3.70
N ARG A 438 -4.62 6.45 -3.63
CA ARG A 438 -3.56 6.84 -4.57
C ARG A 438 -2.28 6.10 -4.21
N GLY A 439 -2.27 4.78 -4.39
CA GLY A 439 -1.05 4.01 -4.19
C GLY A 439 -0.14 4.24 -5.38
N ALA A 440 0.80 5.16 -5.21
CA ALA A 440 2.05 5.12 -5.96
C ALA A 440 2.91 4.03 -5.32
N THR A 441 2.74 2.79 -5.76
CA THR A 441 3.72 1.73 -5.53
C THR A 441 4.88 2.02 -6.48
N HIS A 442 5.76 2.90 -6.04
CA HIS A 442 6.97 3.22 -6.77
C HIS A 442 7.82 1.95 -6.82
N ILE A 443 8.16 1.47 -8.01
CA ILE A 443 9.11 0.37 -8.15
C ILE A 443 10.50 0.80 -7.64
N ALA A 444 10.76 2.11 -7.70
CA ALA A 444 11.93 2.75 -7.11
C ALA A 444 11.54 4.10 -6.48
N TYR A 445 11.95 4.33 -5.24
CA TYR A 445 11.85 5.63 -4.56
C TYR A 445 13.25 6.09 -4.15
N ASN A 446 13.81 7.06 -4.86
CA ASN A 446 15.19 7.49 -4.63
C ASN A 446 15.27 8.98 -4.30
N HIS A 447 16.28 9.39 -3.53
CA HIS A 447 16.61 10.81 -3.45
C HIS A 447 17.20 11.30 -4.77
N ARG A 448 16.99 12.58 -5.09
CA ARG A 448 17.50 13.21 -6.31
C ARG A 448 19.00 13.19 -6.47
N ASP A 449 19.74 13.15 -5.39
CA ASP A 449 21.18 13.34 -5.31
C ASP A 449 21.99 12.05 -5.35
N ILE A 450 21.40 10.95 -5.83
CA ILE A 450 22.12 9.71 -6.12
C ILE A 450 22.78 9.75 -7.50
N THR A 451 23.86 9.00 -7.69
CA THR A 451 24.44 8.72 -9.01
C THR A 451 23.79 7.47 -9.60
N ILE A 452 23.38 7.52 -10.87
CA ILE A 452 22.78 6.36 -11.56
C ILE A 452 23.59 6.04 -12.81
N TRP A 453 23.99 4.78 -12.94
CA TRP A 453 24.47 4.19 -14.19
C TRP A 453 23.55 3.03 -14.55
N ALA A 454 22.85 3.13 -15.67
CA ALA A 454 21.86 2.16 -16.14
C ALA A 454 22.13 1.81 -17.61
N ASP A 455 22.23 0.52 -17.92
CA ASP A 455 22.39 -0.01 -19.28
C ASP A 455 21.46 -1.20 -19.48
N ASN A 456 20.60 -1.12 -20.50
CA ASN A 456 19.59 -2.15 -20.81
C ASN A 456 18.67 -2.47 -19.61
N VAL A 457 18.04 -1.43 -19.05
CA VAL A 457 17.13 -1.55 -17.90
C VAL A 457 15.69 -1.32 -18.32
N HIS A 458 14.80 -2.23 -17.96
CA HIS A 458 13.36 -2.10 -18.19
C HIS A 458 12.61 -2.12 -16.85
N LEU A 459 12.25 -0.93 -16.36
CA LEU A 459 11.40 -0.79 -15.19
C LEU A 459 9.93 -0.73 -15.63
N GLN A 460 9.18 -1.77 -15.30
CA GLN A 460 7.72 -1.71 -15.26
C GLN A 460 7.29 -1.25 -13.86
N GLY A 461 6.60 -0.11 -13.78
CA GLY A 461 6.21 0.55 -12.53
C GLY A 461 6.70 1.99 -12.45
N TYR A 462 6.27 2.71 -11.42
CA TYR A 462 6.53 4.15 -11.29
C TYR A 462 7.89 4.41 -10.63
N TYR A 463 8.76 5.20 -11.27
CA TYR A 463 10.02 5.67 -10.67
C TYR A 463 9.79 7.02 -9.99
N ARG A 464 10.09 7.13 -8.70
CA ARG A 464 10.07 8.40 -7.97
C ARG A 464 11.45 8.95 -7.74
N GLU A 465 11.53 10.27 -7.88
CA GLU A 465 12.60 11.06 -7.32
C GLU A 465 12.07 11.99 -6.22
N SER A 466 12.59 11.84 -5.01
CA SER A 466 12.31 12.75 -3.90
C SER A 466 13.19 13.98 -4.02
N THR A 467 12.59 15.17 -3.84
CA THR A 467 13.33 16.44 -3.74
C THR A 467 14.21 16.54 -2.48
N LYS A 468 14.08 15.58 -1.55
CA LYS A 468 14.92 15.45 -0.34
C LYS A 468 16.30 14.86 -0.69
N GLY A 469 17.31 15.19 0.12
CA GLY A 469 18.70 14.78 -0.07
C GLY A 469 19.66 15.98 0.00
N GLU A 470 20.86 15.77 0.52
CA GLU A 470 21.92 16.79 0.66
C GLU A 470 23.26 16.39 0.01
N GLY A 471 23.34 15.17 -0.53
CA GLY A 471 24.52 14.60 -1.14
C GLY A 471 24.84 15.13 -2.54
N ILE A 472 25.85 14.51 -3.11
CA ILE A 472 26.40 14.85 -4.43
C ILE A 472 26.12 13.70 -5.38
N SER A 473 25.38 14.02 -6.43
CA SER A 473 25.20 13.15 -7.59
C SER A 473 26.26 13.49 -8.62
N THR A 474 27.02 12.50 -9.06
CA THR A 474 27.99 12.64 -10.14
C THR A 474 27.37 12.52 -11.54
N GLY A 475 26.07 12.25 -11.62
CA GLY A 475 25.28 12.32 -12.85
C GLY A 475 24.42 11.08 -13.10
N TYR A 476 23.65 11.15 -14.19
CA TYR A 476 22.86 10.03 -14.69
C TYR A 476 23.41 9.58 -16.04
N ASN A 477 23.76 8.30 -16.14
CA ASN A 477 24.10 7.65 -17.39
C ASN A 477 23.07 6.56 -17.67
N ILE A 478 22.14 6.81 -18.59
CA ILE A 478 21.01 5.92 -18.86
C ILE A 478 21.06 5.54 -20.34
N VAL A 479 21.29 4.27 -20.62
CA VAL A 479 21.51 3.72 -21.97
C VAL A 479 20.52 2.60 -22.22
N ASN A 480 19.84 2.63 -23.37
CA ASN A 480 18.89 1.59 -23.80
C ASN A 480 17.88 1.18 -22.71
N SER A 481 17.39 2.13 -21.92
CA SER A 481 16.58 1.84 -20.74
C SER A 481 15.22 2.55 -20.79
N THR A 482 14.22 1.98 -20.12
CA THR A 482 12.83 2.47 -20.07
C THR A 482 12.30 2.45 -18.63
N GLY A 483 11.29 3.29 -18.33
CA GLY A 483 10.66 3.35 -17.01
C GLY A 483 11.36 4.29 -16.02
N PHE A 484 12.11 5.24 -16.56
CA PHE A 484 12.72 6.37 -15.84
C PHE A 484 12.01 7.69 -16.14
N ASP A 485 10.88 7.68 -16.87
CA ASP A 485 10.35 8.88 -17.53
C ASP A 485 9.43 9.74 -16.64
N ASP A 486 9.13 9.26 -15.43
CA ASP A 486 8.04 9.78 -14.61
C ASP A 486 8.43 11.00 -13.75
N GLU A 487 9.57 10.95 -13.06
CA GLU A 487 10.10 12.05 -12.24
C GLU A 487 11.64 11.99 -12.23
N PHE A 488 12.29 12.71 -13.14
CA PHE A 488 13.70 13.07 -13.02
C PHE A 488 13.86 14.56 -12.74
N SER A 489 14.76 14.95 -11.83
CA SER A 489 15.19 16.34 -11.75
C SER A 489 15.89 16.78 -13.05
N GLU A 490 16.04 18.09 -13.26
CA GLU A 490 16.62 18.74 -14.46
C GLU A 490 18.11 18.39 -14.76
N LYS A 491 18.62 17.27 -14.25
CA LYS A 491 19.99 16.82 -14.44
C LYS A 491 20.20 16.26 -15.84
N GLU A 492 21.36 16.55 -16.40
CA GLU A 492 21.76 16.05 -17.71
C GLU A 492 21.87 14.52 -17.69
N ILE A 493 21.05 13.87 -18.50
CA ILE A 493 21.12 12.43 -18.77
C ILE A 493 22.14 12.22 -19.89
N THR A 494 23.18 11.46 -19.58
CA THR A 494 24.26 11.12 -20.52
C THR A 494 24.17 9.66 -20.97
N SER A 495 24.86 9.32 -22.06
CA SER A 495 24.97 7.94 -22.57
C SER A 495 26.41 7.48 -22.81
N LYS A 496 27.39 8.24 -22.29
CA LYS A 496 28.81 8.13 -22.65
C LYS A 496 29.71 7.72 -21.50
N ASN A 497 29.18 7.66 -20.28
CA ASN A 497 30.00 7.39 -19.11
C ASN A 497 30.24 5.89 -18.92
N PRO A 498 31.49 5.45 -18.69
CA PRO A 498 31.78 4.05 -18.42
C PRO A 498 31.18 3.61 -17.07
N MET A 499 30.95 2.31 -16.93
CA MET A 499 30.55 1.71 -15.65
C MET A 499 31.55 2.10 -14.55
N PRO A 500 31.10 2.42 -13.32
CA PRO A 500 31.98 2.78 -12.21
C PRO A 500 33.09 1.76 -11.97
N GLU A 501 34.34 2.22 -11.81
CA GLU A 501 35.51 1.34 -11.77
C GLU A 501 35.46 0.34 -10.61
N LYS A 502 34.98 0.78 -9.44
CA LYS A 502 34.82 -0.09 -8.27
C LYS A 502 33.91 -1.27 -8.58
N ILE A 503 32.83 -1.07 -9.35
CA ILE A 503 31.96 -2.18 -9.77
C ILE A 503 32.65 -3.03 -10.82
N ARG A 504 33.26 -2.44 -11.86
CA ARG A 504 34.02 -3.19 -12.89
C ARG A 504 35.06 -4.12 -12.26
N SER A 505 35.82 -3.65 -11.29
CA SER A 505 36.88 -4.42 -10.61
C SER A 505 36.39 -5.59 -9.77
N LEU A 506 35.10 -5.61 -9.41
CA LEU A 506 34.51 -6.64 -8.54
C LEU A 506 33.70 -7.68 -9.34
N ILE A 507 33.41 -7.41 -10.61
CA ILE A 507 32.62 -8.30 -11.48
C ILE A 507 33.47 -9.02 -12.54
N HIS A 508 34.73 -8.60 -12.71
CA HIS A 508 35.78 -9.19 -13.54
C HIS A 508 36.87 -9.76 -12.64
#